data_AF-A0A2M7UDI0-F1
#
_entry.id   AF-A0A2M7UDI0-F1
#
_cell.length_a   1.000
_cell.length_b   1.000
_cell.length_c   1.000
_cell.angle_alpha   90.00
_cell.angle_beta   90.00
_cell.angle_gamma   90.00
#
_symmetry.space_group_name_H-M   'P 1'
#
loop_
_entity.id
_entity.type
_entity.pdbx_description
1 polymer ?
#
loop_
_entity_poly.entity_id
_entity_poly.type
_entity_poly.pdbx_seq_one_letter_code
_entity_poly.pdbx_strand_id
1 'polypeptide(L)'
;MKINHATTNLLAVVLLIFMLALGFFSVLGDSTTMDELAHIPAGYSYIVQKDMRLNPEHPPLLKDLAGLAVLIGSKITGTKINFPDQDASWQKNINAQW
;
A
#
# COMPACT_ATOMS: atom_id res chain seq x y z
N MET A 1 -20.95 28.44 -24.86
CA MET A 1 -19.60 28.02 -25.29
C MET A 1 -19.51 26.51 -25.12
N LYS A 2 -19.33 25.72 -26.19
CA LYS A 2 -19.14 24.26 -26.07
C LYS A 2 -17.66 23.98 -25.78
N ILE A 3 -17.37 23.33 -24.66
CA ILE A 3 -16.01 22.86 -24.34
C ILE A 3 -15.75 21.60 -25.17
N ASN A 4 -14.58 21.50 -25.80
CA ASN A 4 -14.22 20.32 -26.59
C ASN A 4 -13.72 19.18 -25.67
N HIS A 5 -13.76 17.94 -26.17
CA HIS A 5 -13.38 16.76 -25.39
C HIS A 5 -11.93 16.81 -24.86
N ALA A 6 -11.00 17.41 -25.61
CA ALA A 6 -9.61 17.53 -25.18
C ALA A 6 -9.47 18.44 -23.95
N THR A 7 -10.15 19.59 -23.95
CA THR A 7 -10.21 20.50 -22.80
C THR A 7 -10.92 19.84 -21.62
N THR A 8 -12.01 19.10 -21.84
CA THR A 8 -12.68 18.33 -20.77
C THR A 8 -11.74 17.30 -20.14
N ASN A 9 -11.03 16.51 -20.95
CA ASN A 9 -10.10 15.50 -20.46
C ASN A 9 -8.93 16.14 -19.70
N LEU A 10 -8.40 17.26 -20.20
CA LEU A 10 -7.35 18.00 -19.52
C LEU A 10 -7.81 18.48 -18.13
N LEU A 11 -9.00 19.08 -18.05
CA LEU A 11 -9.56 19.52 -16.77
C LEU A 11 -9.78 18.35 -15.81
N ALA A 12 -10.24 17.20 -16.31
CA ALA A 12 -10.40 16.00 -15.50
C ALA A 12 -9.05 15.49 -14.95
N VAL A 13 -8.00 15.43 -15.78
CA VAL A 13 -6.66 15.04 -15.34
C VAL A 13 -6.11 16.01 -14.29
N VAL A 14 -6.24 17.32 -14.52
CA VAL A 14 -5.81 18.35 -13.55
C VAL A 14 -6.54 18.18 -12.21
N LEU A 15 -7.86 17.95 -12.26
CA LEU A 15 -8.67 17.73 -11.06
C LEU A 15 -8.26 16.45 -10.32
N LEU A 16 -8.01 15.34 -11.03
CA LEU A 16 -7.55 14.09 -10.43
C LEU A 16 -6.17 14.22 -9.78
N ILE A 17 -5.23 14.93 -10.42
CA ILE A 17 -3.91 15.22 -9.84
C ILE A 17 -4.06 16.08 -8.59
N PHE A 18 -4.91 17.09 -8.63
CA PHE A 18 -5.17 17.95 -7.47
C PHE A 18 -5.78 17.18 -6.30
N MET A 19 -6.76 16.32 -6.56
CA MET A 19 -7.35 15.44 -5.54
C MET A 19 -6.32 14.46 -4.95
N LEU A 20 -5.47 13.87 -5.80
CA LEU A 20 -4.40 12.98 -5.35
C LEU A 20 -3.41 13.73 -4.44
N ALA A 21 -3.01 14.94 -4.83
CA ALA A 21 -2.12 15.77 -4.02
C ALA A 21 -2.74 16.10 -2.67
N LEU A 22 -4.00 16.56 -2.64
CA LEU A 22 -4.71 16.85 -1.39
C LEU A 22 -4.78 15.62 -0.48
N GLY A 23 -5.19 14.47 -1.01
CA GLY A 23 -5.26 13.22 -0.26
C GLY A 23 -3.89 12.80 0.29
N PHE A 24 -2.85 12.83 -0.54
CA PHE A 24 -1.50 12.47 -0.14
C PHE A 24 -0.95 13.37 0.96
N PHE A 25 -1.03 14.70 0.80
CA PHE A 25 -0.50 15.63 1.80
C PHE A 25 -1.34 15.65 3.08
N SER A 26 -2.64 15.32 3.01
CA SER A 26 -3.50 15.22 4.19
C SER A 26 -3.08 14.11 5.14
N VAL A 27 -2.57 12.99 4.64
CA VAL A 27 -2.27 11.80 5.47
C VAL A 27 -0.85 11.77 6.05
N LEU A 28 0.05 12.69 5.66
CA LEU A 28 1.46 12.67 6.07
C LEU A 28 1.67 12.85 7.59
N GLY A 29 0.69 13.44 8.29
CA GLY A 29 0.73 13.65 9.74
C GLY A 29 -0.09 12.63 10.54
N ASP A 30 -0.76 11.70 9.86
CA ASP A 30 -1.65 10.75 10.52
C ASP A 30 -0.86 9.57 11.09
N SER A 31 -1.28 9.11 12.28
CA SER A 31 -0.79 7.86 12.86
C SER A 31 -1.46 6.67 12.19
N THR A 32 -0.75 5.52 12.15
CA THR A 32 -1.36 4.31 11.61
C THR A 32 -2.50 3.79 12.48
N THR A 33 -3.52 3.23 11.84
CA THR A 33 -4.65 2.55 12.48
C THR A 33 -4.34 1.08 12.75
N MET A 34 -5.12 0.42 13.61
CA MET A 34 -4.90 -0.98 13.97
C MET A 34 -4.92 -1.91 12.75
N ASP A 35 -5.81 -1.68 11.79
CA ASP A 35 -5.94 -2.51 10.60
C ASP A 35 -4.75 -2.35 9.63
N GLU A 36 -4.08 -1.19 9.64
CA GLU A 36 -2.88 -0.95 8.82
C GLU A 36 -1.69 -1.77 9.29
N LEU A 37 -1.60 -2.10 10.59
CA LEU A 37 -0.55 -2.99 11.11
C LEU A 37 -0.69 -4.42 10.57
N ALA A 38 -1.90 -4.88 10.25
CA ALA A 38 -2.13 -6.22 9.72
C ALA A 38 -2.12 -6.25 8.18
N HIS A 39 -2.90 -5.37 7.54
CA HIS A 39 -3.14 -5.45 6.10
C HIS A 39 -1.96 -4.98 5.24
N ILE A 40 -1.21 -3.96 5.67
CA ILE A 40 -0.08 -3.45 4.88
C ILE A 40 1.11 -4.43 4.89
N PRO A 41 1.56 -4.95 6.05
CA PRO A 41 2.63 -5.96 6.08
C PRO A 41 2.23 -7.27 5.39
N ALA A 42 0.97 -7.71 5.53
CA ALA A 42 0.44 -8.85 4.78
C ALA A 42 0.55 -8.61 3.27
N GLY A 43 0.06 -7.47 2.79
CA GLY A 43 0.18 -7.08 1.39
C GLY A 43 1.62 -7.12 0.88
N TYR A 44 2.56 -6.57 1.65
CA TYR A 44 3.98 -6.61 1.31
C TYR A 44 4.55 -8.03 1.26
N SER A 45 4.20 -8.90 2.22
CA SER A 45 4.65 -10.30 2.23
C SER A 45 4.11 -11.09 1.04
N TYR A 46 2.89 -10.82 0.62
CA TYR A 46 2.25 -11.51 -0.51
C TYR A 46 3.01 -11.19 -1.81
N ILE A 47 3.33 -9.91 -2.03
CA ILE A 47 3.95 -9.48 -3.27
C ILE A 47 5.46 -9.74 -3.32
N VAL A 48 6.19 -9.54 -2.21
CA VAL A 48 7.66 -9.61 -2.15
C VAL A 48 8.13 -10.99 -1.74
N GLN A 49 7.57 -11.54 -0.66
CA GLN A 49 7.99 -12.84 -0.12
C GLN A 49 7.25 -14.01 -0.77
N LYS A 50 6.20 -13.75 -1.56
CA LYS A 50 5.30 -14.77 -2.11
C LYS A 50 4.69 -15.65 -1.02
N ASP A 51 4.44 -15.05 0.14
CA ASP A 51 3.96 -15.73 1.33
C ASP A 51 2.66 -15.10 1.83
N MET A 52 1.58 -15.90 1.79
CA MET A 52 0.22 -15.47 2.10
C MET A 52 -0.25 -15.82 3.51
N ARG A 53 0.65 -16.16 4.43
CA ARG A 53 0.27 -16.62 5.78
C ARG A 53 -0.25 -15.51 6.71
N LEU A 54 0.18 -14.27 6.50
CA LEU A 54 -0.23 -13.12 7.30
C LEU A 54 -1.65 -12.70 6.92
N ASN A 55 -2.58 -12.70 7.87
CA ASN A 55 -3.93 -12.20 7.65
C ASN A 55 -4.63 -12.83 6.40
N PRO A 56 -4.82 -14.16 6.31
CA PRO A 56 -5.34 -14.85 5.13
C PRO A 56 -6.89 -14.87 5.02
N GLU A 57 -7.61 -14.29 5.99
CA GLU A 57 -9.07 -14.35 6.15
C GLU A 57 -9.88 -13.62 5.06
N HIS A 58 -9.26 -12.67 4.35
CA HIS A 58 -9.90 -11.90 3.29
C HIS A 58 -9.15 -12.03 1.94
N PRO A 59 -9.86 -11.94 0.79
CA PRO A 59 -9.25 -12.01 -0.54
C PRO A 59 -8.08 -11.03 -0.74
N PRO A 60 -7.05 -11.41 -1.51
CA PRO A 60 -5.76 -10.71 -1.49
C PRO A 60 -5.74 -9.41 -2.29
N LEU A 61 -6.71 -9.15 -3.17
CA LEU A 61 -6.64 -8.05 -4.14
C LEU A 61 -6.31 -6.68 -3.51
N LEU A 62 -6.98 -6.31 -2.42
CA LEU A 62 -6.72 -5.03 -1.74
C LEU A 62 -5.37 -5.04 -1.00
N LYS A 63 -4.99 -6.20 -0.43
CA LYS A 63 -3.70 -6.37 0.26
C LYS A 63 -2.55 -6.26 -0.74
N ASP A 64 -2.65 -6.91 -1.89
CA ASP A 64 -1.66 -6.82 -2.97
C ASP A 64 -1.51 -5.39 -3.47
N LEU A 65 -2.61 -4.65 -3.62
CA LEU A 65 -2.58 -3.24 -4.00
C LEU A 65 -1.88 -2.37 -2.95
N ALA A 66 -2.16 -2.60 -1.66
CA ALA A 66 -1.48 -1.93 -0.55
C ALA A 66 0.02 -2.26 -0.52
N GLY A 67 0.38 -3.53 -0.69
CA GLY A 67 1.76 -3.99 -0.79
C GLY A 67 2.49 -3.33 -1.97
N LEU A 68 1.85 -3.24 -3.14
CA LEU A 68 2.41 -2.58 -4.32
C LEU A 68 2.64 -1.09 -4.06
N ALA A 69 1.69 -0.41 -3.43
CA ALA A 69 1.84 1.00 -3.05
C ALA A 69 3.06 1.20 -2.13
N VAL A 70 3.23 0.33 -1.13
CA VAL A 70 4.41 0.36 -0.24
C VAL A 70 5.70 0.10 -0.99
N LEU A 71 5.75 -0.91 -1.87
CA LEU A 71 6.95 -1.24 -2.65
C LEU A 71 7.33 -0.11 -3.61
N ILE A 72 6.36 0.51 -4.26
CA ILE A 72 6.59 1.65 -5.15
C ILE A 72 7.07 2.85 -4.33
N GLY A 73 6.38 3.16 -3.23
CA GLY A 73 6.73 4.23 -2.31
C GLY A 73 8.17 4.09 -1.80
N SER A 74 8.55 2.91 -1.33
CA SER A 74 9.88 2.64 -0.81
C SER A 74 10.97 2.78 -1.87
N LYS A 75 10.68 2.45 -3.13
CA LYS A 75 11.59 2.66 -4.26
C LYS A 75 11.75 4.13 -4.60
N ILE A 76 10.66 4.90 -4.56
CA ILE A 76 10.68 6.34 -4.84
C ILE A 76 11.44 7.10 -3.74
N THR A 77 11.21 6.77 -2.47
CA THR A 77 11.84 7.45 -1.33
C THR A 77 13.25 6.92 -1.00
N GLY A 78 13.64 5.77 -1.56
CA GLY A 78 14.86 5.07 -1.18
C GLY A 78 14.79 4.45 0.22
N THR A 79 13.60 4.34 0.82
CA THR A 79 13.40 3.75 2.14
C THR A 79 13.63 2.23 2.07
N LYS A 80 14.59 1.74 2.86
CA LYS A 80 14.77 0.30 3.05
C LYS A 80 13.69 -0.25 3.97
N ILE A 81 12.91 -1.21 3.49
CA ILE A 81 11.94 -1.93 4.30
C ILE A 81 12.65 -3.05 5.06
N ASN A 82 12.58 -3.01 6.38
CA ASN A 82 13.10 -4.06 7.25
C ASN A 82 11.97 -5.04 7.58
N PHE A 83 11.76 -6.02 6.71
CA PHE A 83 10.75 -7.05 6.91
C PHE A 83 11.31 -8.16 7.83
N PRO A 84 10.57 -8.65 8.84
CA PRO A 84 11.09 -9.58 9.86
C PRO A 84 11.15 -11.04 9.35
N ASP A 85 11.61 -11.27 8.13
CA ASP A 85 11.66 -12.61 7.54
C ASP A 85 12.64 -13.56 8.24
N GLN A 86 13.62 -13.04 8.99
CA GLN A 86 14.56 -13.84 9.79
C GLN A 86 14.10 -14.10 11.23
N ASP A 87 12.99 -13.51 11.67
CA ASP A 87 12.52 -13.67 13.04
C ASP A 87 12.04 -15.11 13.30
N ALA A 88 12.19 -15.60 14.54
CA ALA A 88 11.73 -16.94 14.91
C ALA A 88 10.22 -17.11 14.73
N SER A 89 9.46 -16.03 14.93
CA SER A 89 8.03 -15.95 14.61
C SER A 89 7.76 -16.26 13.15
N TRP A 90 8.62 -15.85 12.22
CA TRP A 90 8.47 -16.09 10.79
C TRP A 90 8.96 -17.48 10.34
N GLN A 91 10.09 -17.93 10.89
CA GLN A 91 10.80 -19.13 10.41
C GLN A 91 10.38 -20.44 11.07
N LYS A 92 10.08 -20.44 12.37
CA LYS A 92 9.96 -21.68 13.17
C LYS A 92 8.61 -21.85 13.83
N ASN A 93 8.00 -20.75 14.26
CA ASN A 93 6.78 -20.82 15.05
C ASN A 93 5.55 -20.90 14.14
N ILE A 94 4.63 -21.79 14.49
CA ILE A 94 3.36 -21.95 13.78
C ILE A 94 2.45 -20.78 14.18
N ASN A 95 1.99 -20.00 13.21
CA ASN A 95 1.04 -18.88 13.38
C ASN A 95 1.47 -17.80 14.39
N ALA A 96 2.76 -17.63 14.66
CA ALA A 96 3.25 -16.59 15.59
C ALA A 96 3.52 -15.24 14.91
N GLN A 97 3.12 -15.10 13.64
CA GLN A 97 3.31 -13.87 12.85
C GLN A 97 2.23 -12.81 13.11
N TRP A 98 1.30 -13.06 14.05
CA TRP A 98 0.20 -12.18 14.45
C TRP A 98 0.59 -11.25 15.59
#